data_AF-A0A1I0HM78-F1
#
_entry.id   AF-A0A1I0HM78-F1
#
_cell.length_a   1.000
_cell.length_b   1.000
_cell.length_c   1.000
_cell.angle_alpha   90.00
_cell.angle_beta   90.00
_cell.angle_gamma   90.00
#
_symmetry.space_group_name_H-M   'P 1'
#
loop_
_entity.id
_entity.type
_entity.pdbx_description
1 polymer ?
#
loop_
_entity_poly.entity_id
_entity_poly.type
_entity_poly.pdbx_seq_one_letter_code
_entity_poly.pdbx_strand_id
1 'polypeptide(L)'
;MKPEIAAAAILLLFIHPAFAQAPLCIPPEEPFVPADDAVFGEYGDLVAEDFERYFSEVGPYIACLDAARQDAFDRAREVSAQHEAFWKRADEMGLKEEVAPDADPE
;
A
#
# COMPACT_ATOMS: atom_id res chain seq x y z
N MET A 1 15.85 -43.58 10.41
CA MET A 1 15.37 -42.19 10.21
C MET A 1 16.58 -41.31 9.99
N LYS A 2 16.69 -40.72 8.81
CA LYS A 2 17.88 -40.05 8.28
C LYS A 2 17.90 -38.59 8.78
N PRO A 3 19.02 -38.07 9.35
CA PRO A 3 19.10 -36.72 9.93
C PRO A 3 18.85 -35.59 8.92
N GLU A 4 18.93 -35.89 7.63
CA GLU A 4 18.70 -34.97 6.51
C GLU A 4 17.30 -34.31 6.51
N ILE A 5 16.27 -34.99 7.02
CA ILE A 5 14.89 -34.47 7.01
C ILE A 5 14.68 -33.40 8.09
N ALA A 6 15.45 -33.46 9.19
CA ALA A 6 15.32 -32.50 10.28
C ALA A 6 15.89 -31.13 9.91
N ALA A 7 16.93 -31.07 9.08
CA ALA A 7 17.53 -29.81 8.63
C ALA A 7 16.59 -29.03 7.69
N ALA A 8 15.85 -29.73 6.82
CA ALA A 8 14.91 -29.11 5.89
C ALA A 8 13.70 -28.48 6.60
N ALA A 9 13.26 -29.04 7.73
CA ALA A 9 12.13 -28.52 8.50
C ALA A 9 12.48 -27.23 9.28
N ILE A 10 13.75 -27.02 9.64
CA ILE A 10 14.21 -25.86 10.40
C ILE A 10 14.34 -24.61 9.51
N LEU A 11 14.61 -24.77 8.21
CA LEU A 11 14.78 -23.64 7.28
C LEU A 11 13.46 -22.93 6.93
N LEU A 12 12.32 -23.61 7.05
CA LEU A 12 11.01 -23.07 6.66
C LEU A 12 10.36 -22.13 7.70
N LEU A 13 10.94 -22.01 8.91
CA LEU A 13 10.36 -21.21 10.00
C LEU A 13 10.71 -19.69 9.96
N PHE A 14 11.57 -19.26 9.04
CA PHE A 14 12.03 -17.86 8.97
C PHE A 14 11.28 -16.96 7.99
N ILE A 15 10.31 -17.49 7.23
CA ILE A 15 9.45 -16.65 6.38
C ILE A 15 8.22 -16.24 7.19
N HIS A 16 8.44 -15.46 8.25
CA HIS A 16 7.33 -14.67 8.78
C HIS A 16 7.16 -13.49 7.83
N PRO A 17 5.97 -13.28 7.24
CA PRO A 17 5.70 -12.00 6.61
C PRO A 17 5.87 -10.97 7.72
N ALA A 18 6.88 -10.11 7.61
CA ALA A 18 6.94 -8.93 8.44
C ALA A 18 5.56 -8.27 8.31
N PHE A 19 4.93 -7.92 9.43
CA PHE A 19 3.78 -7.04 9.41
C PHE A 19 4.29 -5.74 8.75
N ALA A 20 4.15 -5.67 7.43
CA ALA A 20 4.53 -4.52 6.65
C ALA A 20 3.51 -3.45 7.04
N GLN A 21 3.91 -2.59 7.97
CA GLN A 21 3.34 -1.26 8.07
C GLN A 21 3.25 -0.71 6.65
N ALA A 22 2.04 -0.27 6.25
CA ALA A 22 1.80 0.22 4.90
C ALA A 22 2.90 1.23 4.56
N PRO A 23 3.59 1.08 3.42
CA PRO A 23 4.70 1.94 3.10
C PRO A 23 4.20 3.38 3.06
N LEU A 24 4.92 4.28 3.74
CA LEU A 24 4.65 5.71 3.66
C LEU A 24 5.20 6.23 2.34
N CYS A 25 4.33 6.40 1.35
CA CYS A 25 4.70 6.95 0.04
C CYS A 25 4.79 8.48 0.15
N ILE A 26 6.00 9.00 0.27
CA ILE A 26 6.25 10.45 0.37
C ILE A 26 6.48 11.00 -1.05
N PRO A 27 5.71 12.03 -1.48
CA PRO A 27 5.94 12.66 -2.76
C PRO A 27 7.29 13.41 -2.77
N PRO A 28 8.03 13.39 -3.90
CA PRO A 28 9.24 14.20 -4.03
C PRO A 28 8.90 15.69 -4.07
N GLU A 29 9.87 16.53 -3.75
CA GLU A 29 9.74 17.98 -3.79
C GLU A 29 9.75 18.48 -5.26
N GLU A 30 8.80 19.34 -5.61
CA GLU A 30 8.74 19.95 -6.95
C GLU A 30 9.80 21.06 -7.08
N PRO A 31 10.58 21.10 -8.18
CA PRO A 31 11.56 22.16 -8.41
C PRO A 31 10.91 23.54 -8.50
N PHE A 32 11.53 24.53 -7.88
CA PHE A 32 11.10 25.92 -8.00
C PHE A 32 11.88 26.64 -9.10
N VAL A 33 11.17 27.18 -10.09
CA VAL A 33 11.78 27.97 -11.18
C VAL A 33 11.60 29.46 -10.90
N PRO A 34 12.69 30.24 -10.73
CA PRO A 34 12.60 31.68 -10.58
C PRO A 34 11.94 32.35 -11.79
N ALA A 35 11.02 33.29 -11.54
CA ALA A 35 10.34 34.03 -12.61
C ALA A 35 11.16 35.21 -13.16
N ASP A 36 12.18 35.67 -12.43
CA ASP A 36 13.07 36.74 -12.85
C ASP A 36 14.25 36.17 -13.65
N ASP A 37 14.48 36.70 -14.85
CA ASP A 37 15.50 36.19 -15.77
C ASP A 37 16.93 36.34 -15.24
N ALA A 38 17.20 37.37 -14.43
CA ALA A 38 18.53 37.55 -13.84
C ALA A 38 18.78 36.49 -12.75
N VAL A 39 17.78 36.23 -11.90
CA VAL A 39 17.83 35.15 -10.91
C VAL A 39 17.89 33.78 -11.58
N PHE A 40 17.14 33.56 -12.66
CA PHE A 40 17.21 32.32 -13.45
C PHE A 40 18.62 32.12 -14.02
N GLY A 41 19.22 33.17 -14.58
CA GLY A 41 20.57 33.11 -15.12
C GLY A 41 21.64 32.84 -14.06
N GLU A 42 21.44 33.30 -12.83
CA GLU A 42 22.36 33.11 -11.70
C GLU A 42 22.27 31.70 -11.09
N TYR A 43 21.07 31.12 -10.99
CA TYR A 43 20.82 29.87 -10.25
C TYR A 43 20.29 28.71 -11.10
N GLY A 44 20.31 28.82 -12.43
CA GLY A 44 19.74 27.83 -13.34
C GLY A 44 20.37 26.44 -13.25
N ASP A 45 21.63 26.35 -12.82
CA ASP A 45 22.32 25.10 -12.52
C ASP A 45 21.70 24.38 -11.31
N LEU A 46 21.43 25.10 -10.22
CA LEU A 46 20.75 24.56 -9.04
C LEU A 46 19.33 24.07 -9.39
N VAL A 47 18.60 24.86 -10.17
CA VAL A 47 17.26 24.47 -10.64
C VAL A 47 17.33 23.19 -11.48
N ALA A 48 18.34 23.04 -12.32
CA ALA A 48 18.55 21.82 -13.11
C ALA A 48 18.84 20.60 -12.21
N GLU A 49 19.67 20.74 -11.17
CA GLU A 49 19.91 19.68 -10.18
C GLU A 49 18.62 19.27 -9.44
N ASP A 50 17.76 20.24 -9.11
CA ASP A 50 16.48 19.99 -8.48
C ASP A 50 15.53 19.17 -9.38
N PHE A 51 15.51 19.46 -10.69
CA PHE A 51 14.77 18.64 -11.66
C PHE A 51 15.29 17.19 -11.70
N GLU A 52 16.60 17.00 -11.78
CA GLU A 52 17.19 15.65 -11.80
C GLU A 52 16.88 14.88 -10.52
N ARG A 53 16.93 15.56 -9.37
CA ARG A 53 16.52 15.00 -8.07
C ARG A 53 15.05 14.56 -8.10
N TYR A 54 14.13 15.44 -8.50
CA TYR A 54 12.70 15.12 -8.62
C TYR A 54 12.46 13.88 -9.50
N PHE A 55 13.06 13.83 -10.69
CA PHE A 55 12.85 12.71 -11.61
C PHE A 55 13.49 11.40 -11.14
N SER A 56 14.57 11.48 -10.37
CA SER A 56 15.17 10.30 -9.74
C SER A 56 14.28 9.69 -8.65
N GLU A 57 13.47 10.52 -7.98
CA GLU A 57 12.63 10.13 -6.83
C GLU A 57 11.18 9.81 -7.21
N VAL A 58 10.65 10.38 -8.30
CA VAL A 58 9.25 10.19 -8.70
C VAL A 58 8.93 8.74 -9.11
N GLY A 59 9.88 8.04 -9.72
CA GLY A 59 9.72 6.62 -10.08
C GLY A 59 9.52 5.71 -8.85
N PRO A 60 10.45 5.74 -7.87
CA PRO A 60 10.26 5.07 -6.58
C PRO A 60 8.96 5.43 -5.86
N TYR A 61 8.57 6.72 -5.88
CA TYR A 61 7.31 7.17 -5.29
C TYR A 61 6.09 6.51 -5.96
N ILE A 62 6.02 6.49 -7.30
CA ILE A 62 4.92 5.84 -8.03
C ILE A 62 4.88 4.34 -7.73
N ALA A 63 6.05 3.67 -7.72
CA ALA A 63 6.12 2.25 -7.40
C ALA A 63 5.59 1.94 -5.99
N CYS A 64 5.85 2.83 -5.02
CA CYS A 64 5.27 2.73 -3.68
C CYS A 64 3.74 2.82 -3.71
N LEU A 65 3.18 3.80 -4.42
CA LEU A 65 1.72 3.96 -4.53
C LEU A 65 1.05 2.76 -5.18
N ASP A 66 1.68 2.20 -6.23
CA ASP A 66 1.15 1.02 -6.91
C ASP A 66 1.15 -0.21 -5.99
N ALA A 67 2.19 -0.41 -5.19
CA ALA A 67 2.23 -1.47 -4.18
C ALA A 67 1.13 -1.28 -3.13
N ALA A 68 1.01 -0.06 -2.56
CA ALA A 68 -0.03 0.25 -1.58
C ALA A 68 -1.45 0.02 -2.14
N ARG A 69 -1.66 0.35 -3.43
CA ARG A 69 -2.92 0.10 -4.13
C ARG A 69 -3.21 -1.40 -4.27
N GLN A 70 -2.21 -2.21 -4.62
CA GLN A 70 -2.35 -3.66 -4.71
C GLN A 70 -2.73 -4.27 -3.36
N ASP A 71 -2.04 -3.89 -2.31
CA ASP A 71 -2.32 -4.34 -0.94
C ASP A 71 -3.74 -3.99 -0.49
N ALA A 72 -4.20 -2.76 -0.80
CA ALA A 72 -5.56 -2.33 -0.51
C ALA A 72 -6.60 -3.20 -1.25
N PHE A 73 -6.34 -3.58 -2.51
CA PHE A 73 -7.24 -4.46 -3.26
C PHE A 73 -7.26 -5.89 -2.73
N ASP A 74 -6.13 -6.43 -2.30
CA ASP A 74 -6.07 -7.75 -1.65
C ASP A 74 -6.88 -7.74 -0.36
N ARG A 75 -6.70 -6.71 0.48
CA ARG A 75 -7.45 -6.58 1.71
C ARG A 75 -8.94 -6.41 1.48
N ALA A 76 -9.33 -5.60 0.48
CA ALA A 76 -10.73 -5.44 0.11
C ALA A 76 -11.36 -6.77 -0.32
N ARG A 77 -10.65 -7.60 -1.11
CA ARG A 77 -11.12 -8.95 -1.47
C ARG A 77 -11.33 -9.84 -0.25
N GLU A 78 -10.38 -9.84 0.69
CA GLU A 78 -10.48 -10.65 1.90
C GLU A 78 -11.67 -10.22 2.77
N VAL A 79 -11.83 -8.91 3.00
CA VAL A 79 -12.94 -8.36 3.79
C VAL A 79 -14.28 -8.62 3.11
N SER A 80 -14.36 -8.52 1.79
CA SER A 80 -15.58 -8.87 1.04
C SER A 80 -15.97 -10.34 1.22
N ALA A 81 -15.01 -11.26 1.16
CA ALA A 81 -15.28 -12.68 1.41
C ALA A 81 -15.74 -12.93 2.86
N GLN A 82 -15.16 -12.22 3.84
CA GLN A 82 -15.60 -12.28 5.23
C GLN A 82 -17.03 -11.73 5.40
N HIS A 83 -17.36 -10.64 4.70
CA HIS A 83 -18.69 -10.05 4.68
C HIS A 83 -19.73 -11.01 4.09
N GLU A 84 -19.43 -11.66 2.96
CA GLU A 84 -20.30 -12.69 2.38
C GLU A 84 -20.51 -13.87 3.35
N ALA A 85 -19.45 -14.36 3.96
CA ALA A 85 -19.52 -15.46 4.94
C ALA A 85 -20.34 -15.08 6.18
N PHE A 86 -20.21 -13.85 6.66
CA PHE A 86 -21.00 -13.31 7.76
C PHE A 86 -22.50 -13.37 7.44
N TRP A 87 -22.91 -12.85 6.27
CA TRP A 87 -24.33 -12.82 5.89
C TRP A 87 -24.91 -14.20 5.63
N LYS A 88 -24.11 -15.11 5.05
CA LYS A 88 -24.51 -16.51 4.92
C LYS A 88 -24.81 -17.12 6.29
N ARG A 89 -23.94 -16.91 7.26
CA ARG A 89 -24.14 -17.42 8.63
C ARG A 89 -25.35 -16.78 9.31
N ALA A 90 -25.53 -15.46 9.16
CA ALA A 90 -26.69 -14.75 9.70
C ALA A 90 -28.00 -15.31 9.13
N ASP A 91 -28.03 -15.66 7.84
CA ASP A 91 -29.16 -16.33 7.19
C ASP A 91 -29.46 -17.69 7.82
N GLU A 92 -28.44 -18.54 7.93
CA GLU A 92 -28.56 -19.89 8.48
C GLU A 92 -29.07 -19.88 9.93
N MET A 93 -28.82 -18.80 10.67
CA MET A 93 -29.27 -18.58 12.05
C MET A 93 -30.61 -17.82 12.16
N GLY A 94 -31.17 -17.33 11.06
CA GLY A 94 -32.40 -16.52 11.07
C GLY A 94 -32.23 -15.12 11.68
N LEU A 95 -31.00 -14.58 11.68
CA LEU A 95 -30.64 -13.32 12.37
C LEU A 95 -30.48 -12.13 11.41
N LYS A 96 -30.81 -12.26 10.12
CA LYS A 96 -30.56 -11.23 9.10
C LYS A 96 -31.08 -9.84 9.48
N GLU A 97 -32.30 -9.75 10.01
CA GLU A 97 -32.93 -8.49 10.39
C GLU A 97 -32.28 -7.86 11.63
N GLU A 98 -31.86 -8.70 12.59
CA GLU A 98 -31.23 -8.24 13.85
C GLU A 98 -29.83 -7.67 13.61
N VAL A 99 -29.09 -8.23 12.64
CA VAL A 99 -27.71 -7.82 12.35
C VAL A 99 -27.60 -6.86 11.16
N ALA A 100 -28.73 -6.54 10.51
CA ALA A 100 -28.79 -5.47 9.53
C ALA A 100 -28.38 -4.15 10.22
N PRO A 101 -27.39 -3.41 9.69
CA PRO A 101 -27.14 -2.06 10.17
C PRO A 101 -28.41 -1.26 9.91
N ASP A 102 -29.02 -0.75 11.00
CA ASP A 102 -30.33 -0.10 11.06
C ASP A 102 -30.86 0.28 9.68
N ALA A 103 -31.80 -0.51 9.17
CA ALA A 103 -32.51 -0.21 7.94
C ALA A 103 -33.34 1.06 8.18
N ASP A 104 -32.73 2.22 7.92
CA ASP A 104 -33.46 3.48 7.86
C ASP A 104 -34.51 3.32 6.75
N PRO A 105 -35.81 3.38 7.07
CA PRO A 105 -36.84 3.21 6.05
C PRO A 105 -36.87 4.49 5.21
N GLU A 106 -36.43 4.41 3.96
CA GLU A 106 -36.75 5.43 2.95
C GLU A 106 -38.26 5.63 2.80
#